data_AF-A0A7V2PD20-F1
#
_entry.id   AF-A0A7V2PD20-F1
#
_cell.length_a   1.000
_cell.length_b   1.000
_cell.length_c   1.000
_cell.angle_alpha   90.00
_cell.angle_beta   90.00
_cell.angle_gamma   90.00
#
_symmetry.space_group_name_H-M   'P 1'
#
loop_
_entity.id
_entity.type
_entity.pdbx_description
1 polymer ?
#
loop_
_entity_poly.entity_id
_entity_poly.type
_entity_poly.pdbx_seq_one_letter_code
_entity_poly.pdbx_strand_id
1 'polypeptide(L)'
;MTDAMGTTSKPTLIIRFKHWRVRTALAWGQLKRAWDIFRGNRLALIGLLMIGMFGIMAIAHPILLNTVWPRGIYDPVTGFDMEMFPHPTSPSARHLLGTDSLGRDVLSMLLKATTPTFALGLTAAIATAVVGTILGVISAYYGGITDSILSRVSDIFLLFPAPILMVVIGSRFRDIGSVPLGLIYGVVAGAGTTAVVMRSHALKVRVMPFIEASRIAGGGSQHVILKHVLPHMLPMAGLQMMIAVTGAVVADGFISFMGFTRNTNNWGTIMYDAFTYAQQLGSMDEAWHVLIPSAVSLSLFAFAFYLVSRGMYDVADPRIAERRAREQQNGLLLQLRRRLLKVARPEISVPAFPSPLSAKSQLQPGRIIQATLLFAKLHKSSPTDVSSQDEAIIRSPGKPFRDAIPIISQYGGLVSHINISTMVASFGIAPGRLPPQISALLATHAGLELLDYVTELNRERSKQGLPNLNLSVGIATGLVRGHEKGDTADTSFPFTGDVVRTAQRLQQFTVSLNSGGVLISEETYNFMKTVLHQFSFGRQGPVKFPWESEPKMVFEVVERSQQIFEPNWELHRLPKVTSRKTLASQTHWTGIGRS
;
A
#
# COMPACT_ATOMS: atom_id res chain seq x y z
N MET A 1 47.59 55.04 16.05
CA MET A 1 48.15 54.78 14.70
C MET A 1 48.66 53.34 14.73
N THR A 2 47.80 52.36 14.40
CA THR A 2 47.72 51.65 13.08
C THR A 2 48.92 50.69 12.93
N ASP A 3 48.84 49.38 12.75
CA ASP A 3 47.86 48.47 12.14
C ASP A 3 48.15 47.03 12.64
N ALA A 4 47.14 46.30 13.10
CA ALA A 4 46.36 45.29 12.37
C ALA A 4 46.99 43.87 12.38
N MET A 5 46.39 43.03 13.24
CA MET A 5 46.51 41.57 13.26
C MET A 5 46.17 40.99 11.88
N GLY A 6 47.16 40.37 11.23
CA GLY A 6 46.96 39.58 10.02
C GLY A 6 46.23 38.29 10.35
N THR A 7 44.90 38.31 10.25
CA THR A 7 44.09 37.10 10.17
C THR A 7 44.16 36.57 8.73
N THR A 8 44.87 35.48 8.53
CA THR A 8 44.88 34.75 7.26
C THR A 8 43.51 34.09 7.05
N SER A 9 42.60 34.79 6.36
CA SER A 9 41.36 34.20 5.90
C SER A 9 41.68 33.17 4.81
N LYS A 10 41.38 31.89 5.09
CA LYS A 10 41.42 30.84 4.07
C LYS A 10 40.48 31.24 2.92
N PRO A 11 40.88 31.11 1.64
CA PRO A 11 39.98 31.39 0.53
C PRO A 11 38.83 30.39 0.56
N THR A 12 37.64 30.86 0.94
CA THR A 12 36.41 30.09 0.85
C THR A 12 36.15 29.84 -0.63
N LEU A 13 36.34 28.60 -1.08
CA LEU A 13 36.05 28.19 -2.45
C LEU A 13 34.53 28.30 -2.69
N ILE A 14 34.06 29.44 -3.18
CA ILE A 14 32.65 29.63 -3.57
C ILE A 14 32.44 28.90 -4.90
N ILE A 15 32.12 27.61 -4.82
CA ILE A 15 31.68 26.84 -5.99
C ILE A 15 30.30 27.37 -6.39
N ARG A 16 30.26 28.32 -7.35
CA ARG A 16 29.02 28.74 -8.01
C ARG A 16 28.48 27.57 -8.84
N PHE A 17 27.68 26.71 -8.24
CA PHE A 17 26.87 25.76 -9.01
C PHE A 17 25.91 26.55 -9.90
N LYS A 18 25.90 26.25 -11.21
CA LYS A 18 24.91 26.79 -12.14
C LYS A 18 23.55 26.18 -11.75
N HIS A 19 22.80 26.86 -10.88
CA HIS A 19 21.61 26.38 -10.17
C HIS A 19 20.59 25.65 -11.06
N TRP A 20 20.49 25.99 -12.35
CA TRP A 20 19.60 25.32 -13.30
C TRP A 20 20.00 23.87 -13.62
N ARG A 21 21.30 23.54 -13.68
CA ARG A 21 21.77 22.15 -13.93
C ARG A 21 21.47 21.22 -12.75
N VAL A 22 21.53 21.75 -11.53
CA VAL A 22 21.21 20.98 -10.31
C VAL A 22 19.70 20.75 -10.21
N ARG A 23 18.88 21.77 -10.52
CA ARG A 23 17.40 21.64 -10.50
C ARG A 23 16.88 20.67 -11.55
N THR A 24 17.43 20.71 -12.76
CA THR A 24 17.08 19.75 -13.83
C THR A 24 17.52 18.33 -13.46
N ALA A 25 18.72 18.15 -12.91
CA ALA A 25 19.17 16.84 -12.42
C ALA A 25 18.30 16.29 -11.27
N LEU A 26 17.86 17.14 -10.33
CA LEU A 26 16.95 16.74 -9.25
C LEU A 26 15.55 16.38 -9.76
N ALA A 27 15.00 17.15 -10.69
CA ALA A 27 13.71 16.84 -11.33
C ALA A 27 13.78 15.52 -12.10
N TRP A 28 14.90 15.25 -12.78
CA TRP A 28 15.15 13.97 -13.45
C TRP A 28 15.31 12.80 -12.47
N GLY A 29 15.97 13.04 -11.33
CA GLY A 29 16.03 12.07 -10.24
C GLY A 29 14.64 11.73 -9.69
N GLN A 30 13.78 12.72 -9.51
CA GLN A 30 12.40 12.51 -9.07
C GLN A 30 11.56 11.76 -10.10
N LEU A 31 11.65 12.12 -11.39
CA LEU A 31 10.92 11.42 -12.43
C LEU A 31 11.40 9.97 -12.59
N LYS A 32 12.71 9.74 -12.48
CA LYS A 32 13.26 8.38 -12.53
C LYS A 32 12.74 7.52 -11.37
N ARG A 33 12.70 8.06 -10.15
CA ARG A 33 12.11 7.36 -8.99
C ARG A 33 10.62 7.10 -9.19
N ALA A 34 9.87 8.09 -9.68
CA ALA A 34 8.45 7.93 -9.99
C ALA A 34 8.24 6.82 -11.03
N TRP A 35 9.07 6.79 -12.08
CA TRP A 35 9.06 5.72 -13.08
C TRP A 35 9.42 4.35 -12.51
N ASP A 36 10.41 4.29 -11.62
CA ASP A 36 10.81 3.06 -10.94
C ASP A 36 9.68 2.49 -10.06
N ILE A 37 8.92 3.37 -9.42
CA ILE A 37 7.73 2.97 -8.64
C ILE A 37 6.61 2.51 -9.59
N PHE A 38 6.35 3.29 -10.65
CA PHE A 38 5.31 3.02 -11.64
C PHE A 38 5.51 1.67 -12.34
N ARG A 39 6.73 1.38 -12.84
CA ARG A 39 7.05 0.11 -13.52
C ARG A 39 6.97 -1.10 -12.60
N GLY A 40 7.02 -0.91 -11.28
CA GLY A 40 6.82 -1.98 -10.31
C GLY A 40 5.37 -2.51 -10.28
N ASN A 41 4.41 -1.74 -10.80
CA ASN A 41 3.01 -2.12 -10.86
C ASN A 41 2.66 -2.70 -12.25
N ARG A 42 2.40 -4.01 -12.31
CA ARG A 42 2.04 -4.71 -13.56
C ARG A 42 0.76 -4.17 -14.19
N LEU A 43 -0.22 -3.78 -13.38
CA LEU A 43 -1.48 -3.22 -13.87
C LEU A 43 -1.24 -1.89 -14.60
N ALA A 44 -0.37 -1.05 -14.05
CA ALA A 44 -0.01 0.23 -14.65
C ALA A 44 0.70 0.07 -16.00
N LEU A 45 1.58 -0.93 -16.12
CA LEU A 45 2.26 -1.26 -17.38
C LEU A 45 1.29 -1.78 -18.45
N ILE A 46 0.32 -2.63 -18.07
CA ILE A 46 -0.72 -3.10 -18.97
C ILE A 46 -1.55 -1.90 -19.48
N GLY A 47 -1.97 -1.02 -18.57
CA GLY A 47 -2.68 0.21 -18.94
C GLY A 47 -1.88 1.08 -19.90
N LEU A 48 -0.59 1.29 -19.63
CA LEU A 48 0.30 2.07 -20.50
C LEU A 48 0.45 1.44 -21.89
N LEU A 49 0.57 0.11 -21.96
CA LEU A 49 0.63 -0.63 -23.23
C LEU A 49 -0.67 -0.46 -24.02
N MET A 50 -1.83 -0.54 -23.35
CA MET A 50 -3.13 -0.33 -23.99
C MET A 50 -3.28 1.11 -24.51
N ILE A 51 -2.87 2.12 -23.75
CA ILE A 51 -2.84 3.52 -24.24
C ILE A 51 -1.93 3.63 -25.47
N GLY A 52 -0.76 2.99 -25.43
CA GLY A 52 0.17 2.93 -26.56
C GLY A 52 -0.46 2.30 -27.80
N MET A 53 -1.19 1.20 -27.65
CA MET A 53 -1.94 0.54 -28.72
C MET A 53 -2.98 1.48 -29.35
N PHE A 54 -3.80 2.16 -28.54
CA PHE A 54 -4.75 3.14 -29.07
C PHE A 54 -4.06 4.35 -29.71
N GLY A 55 -2.90 4.77 -29.19
CA GLY A 55 -2.09 5.82 -29.81
C GLY A 55 -1.56 5.40 -31.19
N ILE A 56 -1.14 4.14 -31.33
CA ILE A 56 -0.77 3.55 -32.63
C ILE A 56 -1.98 3.52 -33.56
N MET A 57 -3.18 3.15 -33.09
CA MET A 57 -4.41 3.19 -33.89
C MET A 57 -4.71 4.61 -34.41
N ALA A 58 -4.54 5.64 -33.57
CA ALA A 58 -4.76 7.04 -33.94
C ALA A 58 -3.78 7.52 -35.02
N ILE A 59 -2.52 7.08 -34.95
CA ILE A 59 -1.49 7.42 -35.94
C ILE A 59 -1.64 6.58 -37.21
N ALA A 60 -2.06 5.32 -37.08
CA ALA A 60 -2.20 4.39 -38.20
C ALA A 60 -3.33 4.82 -39.15
N HIS A 61 -4.45 5.35 -38.65
CA HIS A 61 -5.57 5.78 -39.51
C HIS A 61 -5.17 6.73 -40.64
N PRO A 62 -4.58 7.93 -40.37
CA PRO A 62 -4.21 8.85 -41.43
C PRO A 62 -3.11 8.30 -42.34
N ILE A 63 -2.24 7.43 -41.84
CA ILE A 63 -1.21 6.78 -42.66
C ILE A 63 -1.87 5.82 -43.64
N LEU A 64 -2.68 4.89 -43.16
CA LEU A 64 -3.36 3.88 -43.99
C LEU A 64 -4.26 4.53 -45.04
N LEU A 65 -5.00 5.58 -44.68
CA LEU A 65 -5.87 6.33 -45.60
C LEU A 65 -5.09 7.10 -46.70
N ASN A 66 -3.82 7.42 -46.47
CA ASN A 66 -2.98 8.10 -47.44
C ASN A 66 -2.13 7.15 -48.29
N THR A 67 -1.84 5.93 -47.81
CA THR A 67 -0.91 5.01 -48.47
C THR A 67 -1.58 3.78 -49.07
N VAL A 68 -2.47 3.11 -48.32
CA VAL A 68 -2.98 1.76 -48.67
C VAL A 68 -4.46 1.80 -49.03
N TRP A 69 -5.26 2.59 -48.31
CA TRP A 69 -6.72 2.57 -48.40
C TRP A 69 -7.24 3.66 -49.35
N PRO A 70 -7.94 3.28 -50.44
CA PRO A 70 -8.62 4.24 -51.29
C PRO A 70 -9.65 5.06 -50.51
N ARG A 71 -9.53 6.38 -50.54
CA ARG A 71 -10.43 7.30 -49.80
C ARG A 71 -11.89 7.12 -50.17
N GLY A 72 -12.20 6.85 -51.44
CA GLY A 72 -13.58 6.64 -51.87
C GLY A 72 -14.29 5.45 -51.20
N ILE A 73 -13.53 4.48 -50.69
CA ILE A 73 -14.06 3.27 -50.05
C ILE A 73 -13.93 3.34 -48.52
N TYR A 74 -12.76 3.72 -48.03
CA TYR A 74 -12.42 3.61 -46.60
C TYR A 74 -12.52 4.94 -45.83
N ASP A 75 -12.97 6.03 -46.44
CA ASP A 75 -13.21 7.26 -45.68
C ASP A 75 -14.32 7.05 -44.64
N PRO A 76 -14.07 7.34 -43.34
CA PRO A 76 -15.00 7.00 -42.25
C PRO A 76 -16.25 7.90 -42.21
N VAL A 77 -16.32 8.94 -43.05
CA VAL A 77 -17.48 9.84 -43.15
C VAL A 77 -18.22 9.63 -44.47
N THR A 78 -17.46 9.53 -45.57
CA THR A 78 -17.98 9.59 -46.95
C THR A 78 -17.71 8.34 -47.79
N GLY A 79 -16.95 7.37 -47.26
CA GLY A 79 -16.58 6.16 -47.98
C GLY A 79 -17.79 5.27 -48.27
N PHE A 80 -17.81 4.67 -49.46
CA PHE A 80 -18.86 3.77 -49.91
C PHE A 80 -18.32 2.74 -50.91
N ASP A 81 -18.58 1.45 -50.70
CA ASP A 81 -18.16 0.39 -51.61
C ASP A 81 -19.32 -0.15 -52.46
N MET A 82 -19.37 0.27 -53.72
CA MET A 82 -20.40 -0.15 -54.68
C MET A 82 -20.35 -1.65 -55.00
N GLU A 83 -19.22 -2.34 -54.77
CA GLU A 83 -19.06 -3.75 -55.10
C GLU A 83 -19.63 -4.69 -54.02
N MET A 84 -19.96 -4.17 -52.83
CA MET A 84 -20.36 -4.98 -51.69
C MET A 84 -21.78 -4.63 -51.18
N PHE A 85 -22.79 -4.83 -52.04
CA PHE A 85 -24.20 -4.56 -51.75
C PHE A 85 -24.99 -5.86 -51.49
N PRO A 86 -26.00 -5.90 -50.59
CA PRO A 86 -26.49 -4.82 -49.73
C PRO A 86 -25.64 -4.56 -48.48
N HIS A 87 -25.72 -3.34 -47.94
CA HIS A 87 -25.14 -2.97 -46.65
C HIS A 87 -26.19 -3.04 -45.53
N PRO A 88 -25.79 -3.33 -44.27
CA PRO A 88 -24.43 -3.62 -43.80
C PRO A 88 -23.91 -4.98 -44.26
N THR A 89 -22.61 -5.08 -44.46
CA THR A 89 -21.95 -6.34 -44.82
C THR A 89 -21.25 -6.96 -43.63
N SER A 90 -21.28 -8.29 -43.55
CA SER A 90 -20.52 -9.06 -42.56
C SER A 90 -19.00 -8.93 -42.79
N PRO A 91 -18.17 -9.21 -41.76
CA PRO A 91 -16.72 -9.23 -41.90
C PRO A 91 -16.22 -10.04 -43.10
N SER A 92 -15.36 -9.42 -43.92
CA SER A 92 -14.79 -10.00 -45.13
C SER A 92 -13.32 -9.61 -45.31
N ALA A 93 -12.62 -10.24 -46.26
CA ALA A 93 -11.21 -9.90 -46.53
C ALA A 93 -11.01 -8.46 -47.01
N ARG A 94 -12.05 -7.85 -47.59
CA ARG A 94 -12.03 -6.46 -48.08
C ARG A 94 -12.47 -5.46 -47.00
N HIS A 95 -13.42 -5.84 -46.16
CA HIS A 95 -13.83 -5.09 -44.96
C HIS A 95 -13.65 -5.97 -43.73
N LEU A 96 -12.49 -5.88 -43.07
CA LEU A 96 -12.08 -6.81 -42.00
C LEU A 96 -13.08 -6.92 -40.84
N LEU A 97 -13.80 -5.84 -40.55
CA LEU A 97 -14.87 -5.79 -39.54
C LEU A 97 -16.25 -5.56 -40.15
N GLY A 98 -16.38 -5.67 -41.47
CA GLY A 98 -17.61 -5.40 -42.21
C GLY A 98 -17.83 -3.92 -42.48
N THR A 99 -19.00 -3.60 -43.02
CA THR A 99 -19.46 -2.23 -43.26
C THR A 99 -20.63 -1.86 -42.36
N ASP A 100 -20.81 -0.58 -42.10
CA ASP A 100 -22.02 -0.08 -41.46
C ASP A 100 -23.20 -0.01 -42.45
N SER A 101 -24.34 0.51 -41.97
CA SER A 101 -25.57 0.68 -42.74
C SER A 101 -25.47 1.63 -43.92
N LEU A 102 -24.49 2.53 -43.89
CA LEU A 102 -24.20 3.49 -44.97
C LEU A 102 -23.10 2.99 -45.89
N GLY A 103 -22.62 1.75 -45.74
CA GLY A 103 -21.53 1.18 -46.55
C GLY A 103 -20.13 1.66 -46.17
N ARG A 104 -19.97 2.31 -45.01
CA ARG A 104 -18.68 2.80 -44.50
C ARG A 104 -17.92 1.66 -43.82
N ASP A 105 -16.60 1.61 -44.00
CA ASP A 105 -15.75 0.59 -43.39
C ASP A 105 -15.65 0.77 -41.86
N VAL A 106 -16.04 -0.28 -41.12
CA VAL A 106 -16.11 -0.24 -39.64
C VAL A 106 -14.72 -0.12 -39.01
N LEU A 107 -13.70 -0.78 -39.57
CA LEU A 107 -12.34 -0.70 -39.04
C LEU A 107 -11.78 0.71 -39.15
N SER A 108 -11.94 1.36 -40.30
CA SER A 108 -11.57 2.75 -40.52
C SER A 108 -12.30 3.69 -39.57
N MET A 109 -13.60 3.47 -39.34
CA MET A 109 -14.39 4.23 -38.36
C MET A 109 -13.82 4.08 -36.94
N LEU A 110 -13.52 2.87 -36.49
CA LEU A 110 -12.95 2.61 -35.17
C LEU A 110 -11.57 3.26 -34.98
N LEU A 111 -10.71 3.18 -36.00
CA LEU A 111 -9.39 3.81 -35.95
C LEU A 111 -9.52 5.34 -35.95
N LYS A 112 -10.39 5.92 -36.78
CA LYS A 112 -10.63 7.36 -36.80
C LYS A 112 -11.15 7.87 -35.45
N ALA A 113 -12.03 7.12 -34.81
CA ALA A 113 -12.66 7.48 -33.55
C ALA A 113 -11.69 7.65 -32.38
N THR A 114 -10.51 7.05 -32.44
CA THR A 114 -9.47 7.25 -31.41
C THR A 114 -9.01 8.71 -31.29
N THR A 115 -8.92 9.44 -32.40
CA THR A 115 -8.37 10.81 -32.43
C THR A 115 -9.23 11.81 -31.64
N PRO A 116 -10.55 11.95 -31.91
CA PRO A 116 -11.41 12.85 -31.14
C PRO A 116 -11.49 12.42 -29.66
N THR A 117 -11.51 11.11 -29.37
CA THR A 117 -11.54 10.61 -27.99
C THR A 117 -10.25 10.94 -27.21
N PHE A 118 -9.07 10.83 -27.84
CA PHE A 118 -7.81 11.29 -27.25
C PHE A 118 -7.79 12.80 -27.04
N ALA A 119 -8.26 13.58 -28.02
CA ALA A 119 -8.30 15.03 -27.92
C ALA A 119 -9.17 15.49 -26.75
N LEU A 120 -10.36 14.88 -26.58
CA LEU A 120 -11.26 15.13 -25.46
C LEU A 120 -10.64 14.73 -24.12
N GLY A 121 -10.07 13.53 -24.04
CA GLY A 121 -9.42 13.05 -22.82
C GLY A 121 -8.26 13.93 -22.40
N LEU A 122 -7.43 14.37 -23.34
CA LEU A 122 -6.27 15.21 -23.07
C LEU A 122 -6.68 16.61 -22.58
N THR A 123 -7.65 17.24 -23.23
CA THR A 123 -8.10 18.58 -22.82
C THR A 123 -8.81 18.53 -21.46
N ALA A 124 -9.60 17.48 -21.20
CA ALA A 124 -10.19 17.21 -19.89
C ALA A 124 -9.12 17.03 -18.81
N ALA A 125 -8.12 16.18 -19.03
CA ALA A 125 -7.02 15.96 -18.10
C ALA A 125 -6.30 17.27 -17.73
N ILE A 126 -5.87 18.02 -18.74
CA ILE A 126 -5.10 19.25 -18.53
C ILE A 126 -5.96 20.27 -17.77
N ALA A 127 -7.19 20.50 -18.20
CA ALA A 127 -8.08 21.46 -17.56
C ALA A 127 -8.43 21.06 -16.11
N THR A 128 -8.72 19.78 -15.86
CA THR A 128 -8.97 19.27 -14.50
C THR A 128 -7.77 19.47 -13.60
N ALA A 129 -6.57 19.10 -14.05
CA ALA A 129 -5.37 19.26 -13.26
C ALA A 129 -5.06 20.74 -12.98
N VAL A 130 -5.15 21.61 -13.98
CA VAL A 130 -4.86 23.04 -13.82
C VAL A 130 -5.87 23.69 -12.88
N VAL A 131 -7.17 23.56 -13.16
CA VAL A 131 -8.23 24.21 -12.38
C VAL A 131 -8.27 23.65 -10.96
N GLY A 132 -8.29 22.33 -10.81
CA GLY A 132 -8.38 21.70 -9.49
C GLY A 132 -7.13 21.93 -8.63
N THR A 133 -5.94 21.90 -9.21
CA THR A 133 -4.71 22.18 -8.45
C THR A 133 -4.66 23.64 -8.01
N ILE A 134 -4.99 24.58 -8.91
CA ILE A 134 -4.97 26.02 -8.57
C ILE A 134 -5.97 26.32 -7.46
N LEU A 135 -7.24 25.90 -7.62
CA LEU A 135 -8.28 26.15 -6.62
C LEU A 135 -7.94 25.46 -5.29
N GLY A 136 -7.55 24.19 -5.32
CA GLY A 136 -7.21 23.44 -4.11
C GLY A 136 -6.01 24.02 -3.36
N VAL A 137 -4.95 24.41 -4.08
CA VAL A 137 -3.75 25.01 -3.46
C VAL A 137 -4.04 26.40 -2.91
N ILE A 138 -4.78 27.26 -3.63
CA ILE A 138 -5.13 28.60 -3.16
C ILE A 138 -6.00 28.52 -1.90
N SER A 139 -7.05 27.68 -1.91
CA SER A 139 -7.91 27.46 -0.75
C SER A 139 -7.11 26.96 0.46
N ALA A 140 -6.26 25.94 0.28
CA ALA A 140 -5.46 25.39 1.37
C ALA A 140 -4.38 26.37 1.88
N TYR A 141 -3.75 27.16 1.00
CA TYR A 141 -2.64 28.03 1.37
C TYR A 141 -3.09 29.26 2.15
N TYR A 142 -4.14 29.95 1.70
CA TYR A 142 -4.63 31.18 2.32
C TYR A 142 -5.56 30.89 3.51
N GLY A 143 -6.38 29.84 3.48
CA GLY A 143 -7.32 29.53 4.57
C GLY A 143 -8.45 30.57 4.71
N GLY A 144 -9.17 30.51 5.83
CA GLY A 144 -10.13 31.54 6.24
C GLY A 144 -11.27 31.78 5.23
N ILE A 145 -11.49 33.05 4.86
CA ILE A 145 -12.58 33.44 3.96
C ILE A 145 -12.33 32.91 2.53
N THR A 146 -11.10 32.99 2.04
CA THR A 146 -10.74 32.47 0.71
C THR A 146 -11.05 30.99 0.61
N ASP A 147 -10.66 30.22 1.62
CA ASP A 147 -10.98 28.80 1.71
C ASP A 147 -12.49 28.54 1.75
N SER A 148 -13.23 29.33 2.52
CA SER A 148 -14.70 29.23 2.63
C SER A 148 -15.39 29.49 1.28
N ILE A 149 -14.96 30.52 0.53
CA ILE A 149 -15.54 30.85 -0.78
C ILE A 149 -15.21 29.76 -1.79
N LEU A 150 -13.93 29.36 -1.90
CA LEU A 150 -13.52 28.35 -2.89
C LEU A 150 -14.12 26.97 -2.59
N SER A 151 -14.27 26.62 -1.31
CA SER A 151 -14.97 25.40 -0.91
C SER A 151 -16.43 25.43 -1.35
N ARG A 152 -17.15 26.55 -1.15
CA ARG A 152 -18.53 26.70 -1.64
C ARG A 152 -18.64 26.59 -3.16
N VAL A 153 -17.69 27.17 -3.90
CA VAL A 153 -17.63 27.00 -5.36
C VAL A 153 -17.49 25.51 -5.71
N SER A 154 -16.61 24.79 -5.00
CA SER A 154 -16.41 23.35 -5.21
C SER A 154 -17.67 22.54 -4.88
N ASP A 155 -18.38 22.90 -3.80
CA ASP A 155 -19.64 22.27 -3.38
C ASP A 155 -20.74 22.44 -4.44
N ILE A 156 -20.82 23.60 -5.10
CA ILE A 156 -21.74 23.83 -6.22
C ILE A 156 -21.43 22.89 -7.38
N PHE A 157 -20.16 22.77 -7.78
CA PHE A 157 -19.78 21.87 -8.88
C PHE A 157 -19.93 20.38 -8.52
N LEU A 158 -19.87 20.01 -7.23
CA LEU A 158 -20.20 18.67 -6.77
C LEU A 158 -21.71 18.37 -6.89
N LEU A 159 -22.56 19.38 -6.70
CA LEU A 159 -24.01 19.25 -6.88
C LEU A 159 -24.41 19.09 -8.35
N PHE A 160 -23.60 19.62 -9.28
CA PHE A 160 -23.81 19.53 -10.72
C PHE A 160 -22.72 18.66 -11.40
N PRO A 161 -22.83 17.31 -11.34
CA PRO A 161 -21.88 16.40 -11.97
C PRO A 161 -21.56 16.75 -13.44
N ALA A 162 -20.27 16.73 -13.79
CA ALA A 162 -19.78 17.03 -15.15
C ALA A 162 -20.53 16.28 -16.28
N PRO A 163 -20.88 14.97 -16.14
CA PRO A 163 -21.64 14.27 -17.18
C PRO A 163 -23.01 14.88 -17.46
N ILE A 164 -23.72 15.34 -16.42
CA ILE A 164 -25.05 15.95 -16.58
C ILE A 164 -24.93 17.26 -17.35
N LEU A 165 -23.94 18.09 -17.03
CA LEU A 165 -23.71 19.34 -17.75
C LEU A 165 -23.38 19.07 -19.22
N MET A 166 -22.57 18.05 -19.51
CA MET A 166 -22.27 17.67 -20.88
C MET A 166 -23.53 17.22 -21.64
N VAL A 167 -24.48 16.51 -21.01
CA VAL A 167 -25.76 16.14 -21.66
C VAL A 167 -26.54 17.39 -22.06
N VAL A 168 -26.68 18.35 -21.13
CA VAL A 168 -27.40 19.61 -21.39
C VAL A 168 -26.76 20.37 -22.55
N ILE A 169 -25.43 20.51 -22.52
CA ILE A 169 -24.69 21.23 -23.56
C ILE A 169 -24.74 20.49 -24.90
N GLY A 170 -24.50 19.18 -24.92
CA GLY A 170 -24.59 18.36 -26.12
C GLY A 170 -25.98 18.42 -26.77
N SER A 171 -27.05 18.38 -25.96
CA SER A 171 -28.41 18.46 -26.48
C SER A 171 -28.70 19.77 -27.23
N ARG A 172 -28.12 20.89 -26.75
CA ARG A 172 -28.32 22.23 -27.32
C ARG A 172 -27.31 22.60 -28.42
N PHE A 173 -26.09 22.09 -28.31
CA PHE A 173 -24.94 22.40 -29.17
C PHE A 173 -24.38 21.11 -29.77
N ARG A 174 -25.14 20.47 -30.66
CA ARG A 174 -24.79 19.16 -31.23
C ARG A 174 -23.51 19.15 -32.08
N ASP A 175 -23.09 20.33 -32.54
CA ASP A 175 -21.90 20.52 -33.38
C ASP A 175 -20.62 20.81 -32.59
N ILE A 176 -20.72 20.78 -31.25
CA ILE A 176 -19.57 21.02 -30.37
C ILE A 176 -18.50 19.94 -30.60
N GLY A 177 -17.25 20.39 -30.81
CA GLY A 177 -16.13 19.49 -31.01
C GLY A 177 -15.66 18.82 -29.71
N SER A 178 -14.84 17.78 -29.85
CA SER A 178 -14.29 17.00 -28.74
C SER A 178 -13.39 17.82 -27.80
N VAL A 179 -12.66 18.81 -28.34
CA VAL A 179 -11.77 19.68 -27.57
C VAL A 179 -12.53 20.60 -26.60
N PRO A 180 -13.53 21.41 -27.04
CA PRO A 180 -14.38 22.19 -26.15
C PRO A 180 -15.13 21.34 -25.11
N LEU A 181 -15.65 20.17 -25.50
CA LEU A 181 -16.33 19.25 -24.57
C LEU A 181 -15.38 18.78 -23.46
N GLY A 182 -14.17 18.37 -23.81
CA GLY A 182 -13.16 18.00 -22.82
C GLY A 182 -12.77 19.16 -21.91
N LEU A 183 -12.65 20.39 -22.44
CA LEU A 183 -12.39 21.58 -21.62
C LEU A 183 -13.51 21.83 -20.60
N ILE A 184 -14.77 21.74 -21.02
CA ILE A 184 -15.94 21.93 -20.15
C ILE A 184 -15.95 20.87 -19.06
N TYR A 185 -15.82 19.59 -19.43
CA TYR A 185 -15.71 18.50 -18.46
C TYR A 185 -14.59 18.78 -17.47
N GLY A 186 -13.43 19.17 -18.01
CA GLY A 186 -12.22 19.38 -17.24
C GLY A 186 -12.34 20.51 -16.23
N VAL A 187 -12.97 21.63 -16.60
CA VAL A 187 -13.24 22.76 -15.71
C VAL A 187 -14.20 22.36 -14.59
N VAL A 188 -15.29 21.65 -14.90
CA VAL A 188 -16.28 21.23 -13.89
C VAL A 188 -15.69 20.21 -12.93
N ALA A 189 -15.07 19.14 -13.45
CA ALA A 189 -14.42 18.13 -12.62
C ALA A 189 -13.20 18.70 -11.86
N GLY A 190 -12.51 19.67 -12.46
CA GLY A 190 -11.44 20.44 -11.84
C GLY A 190 -11.92 21.24 -10.65
N ALA A 191 -12.94 22.07 -10.85
CA ALA A 191 -13.48 22.96 -9.84
C ALA A 191 -14.27 22.25 -8.73
N GLY A 192 -14.83 21.07 -9.01
CA GLY A 192 -15.52 20.23 -8.03
C GLY A 192 -14.59 19.23 -7.35
N THR A 193 -14.70 17.95 -7.74
CA THR A 193 -14.03 16.81 -7.09
C THR A 193 -12.52 16.99 -6.94
N THR A 194 -11.85 17.48 -7.99
CA THR A 194 -10.39 17.59 -8.00
C THR A 194 -9.89 18.70 -7.08
N ALA A 195 -10.57 19.85 -7.04
CA ALA A 195 -10.23 20.94 -6.13
C ALA A 195 -10.28 20.49 -4.65
N VAL A 196 -11.30 19.72 -4.28
CA VAL A 196 -11.45 19.17 -2.92
C VAL A 196 -10.30 18.21 -2.59
N VAL A 197 -9.96 17.30 -3.49
CA VAL A 197 -8.85 16.36 -3.28
C VAL A 197 -7.52 17.11 -3.18
N MET A 198 -7.25 18.03 -4.11
CA MET A 198 -6.01 18.81 -4.12
C MET A 198 -5.88 19.70 -2.89
N ARG A 199 -6.98 20.26 -2.37
CA ARG A 199 -7.01 21.00 -1.11
C ARG A 199 -6.55 20.13 0.07
N SER A 200 -7.11 18.92 0.21
CA SER A 200 -6.74 17.98 1.28
C SER A 200 -5.23 17.65 1.27
N HIS A 201 -4.67 17.47 0.07
CA HIS A 201 -3.23 17.24 -0.08
C HIS A 201 -2.41 18.51 0.18
N ALA A 202 -2.84 19.67 -0.31
CA ALA A 202 -2.13 20.93 -0.12
C ALA A 202 -2.10 21.37 1.35
N LEU A 203 -3.14 21.06 2.14
CA LEU A 203 -3.14 21.29 3.60
C LEU A 203 -2.02 20.54 4.31
N LYS A 204 -1.72 19.31 3.89
CA LYS A 204 -0.59 18.52 4.44
C LYS A 204 0.76 19.12 4.05
N VAL A 205 0.89 19.58 2.81
CA VAL A 205 2.14 20.19 2.32
C VAL A 205 2.41 21.53 3.00
N ARG A 206 1.36 22.32 3.24
CA ARG A 206 1.46 23.65 3.87
C ARG A 206 2.15 23.62 5.24
N VAL A 207 1.99 22.55 6.02
CA VAL A 207 2.55 22.41 7.38
C VAL A 207 3.93 21.74 7.40
N MET A 208 4.56 21.49 6.25
CA MET A 208 5.86 20.83 6.21
C MET A 208 7.01 21.79 6.62
N PRO A 209 8.06 21.30 7.31
CA PRO A 209 9.15 22.16 7.82
C PRO A 209 9.88 23.00 6.77
N PHE A 210 10.00 22.51 5.54
CA PHE A 210 10.65 23.27 4.46
C PHE A 210 9.82 24.48 3.99
N ILE A 211 8.50 24.44 4.15
CA ILE A 211 7.62 25.59 3.86
C ILE A 211 7.84 26.67 4.92
N GLU A 212 7.88 26.28 6.20
CA GLU A 212 8.15 27.19 7.30
C GLU A 212 9.54 27.82 7.18
N ALA A 213 10.57 27.01 6.91
CA ALA A 213 11.92 27.50 6.65
C ALA A 213 11.97 28.49 5.47
N SER A 214 11.23 28.24 4.38
CA SER A 214 11.14 29.17 3.25
C SER A 214 10.48 30.50 3.62
N ARG A 215 9.51 30.50 4.54
CA ARG A 215 8.85 31.73 5.01
C ARG A 215 9.76 32.53 5.94
N ILE A 216 10.44 31.85 6.87
CA ILE A 216 11.42 32.48 7.77
C ILE A 216 12.57 33.11 6.97
N ALA A 217 12.99 32.48 5.87
CA ALA A 217 13.97 33.03 4.93
C ALA A 217 13.46 34.23 4.10
N GLY A 218 12.25 34.75 4.35
CA GLY A 218 11.67 35.89 3.64
C GLY A 218 10.96 35.55 2.32
N GLY A 219 10.66 34.27 2.07
CA GLY A 219 9.92 33.86 0.88
C GLY A 219 8.47 34.33 0.88
N GLY A 220 8.09 35.16 -0.10
CA GLY A 220 6.71 35.63 -0.27
C GLY A 220 5.73 34.51 -0.68
N SER A 221 4.43 34.73 -0.49
CA SER A 221 3.39 33.70 -0.72
C SER A 221 3.40 33.08 -2.11
N GLN A 222 3.53 33.90 -3.16
CA GLN A 222 3.61 33.42 -4.54
C GLN A 222 4.85 32.55 -4.77
N HIS A 223 5.98 32.93 -4.17
CA HIS A 223 7.22 32.15 -4.24
C HIS A 223 7.06 30.77 -3.61
N VAL A 224 6.47 30.73 -2.41
CA VAL A 224 6.20 29.48 -1.69
C VAL A 224 5.27 28.58 -2.49
N ILE A 225 4.17 29.13 -3.01
CA ILE A 225 3.20 28.38 -3.80
C ILE A 225 3.84 27.81 -5.07
N LEU A 226 4.46 28.66 -5.90
CA LEU A 226 4.97 28.25 -7.22
C LEU A 226 6.21 27.36 -7.14
N LYS A 227 7.08 27.59 -6.16
CA LYS A 227 8.38 26.91 -6.09
C LYS A 227 8.41 25.70 -5.16
N HIS A 228 7.51 25.64 -4.19
CA HIS A 228 7.50 24.58 -3.18
C HIS A 228 6.20 23.78 -3.16
N VAL A 229 5.04 24.44 -3.13
CA VAL A 229 3.75 23.73 -3.01
C VAL A 229 3.36 23.06 -4.34
N LEU A 230 3.23 23.84 -5.43
CA LEU A 230 2.79 23.33 -6.73
C LEU A 230 3.65 22.16 -7.26
N PRO A 231 5.00 22.22 -7.23
CA PRO A 231 5.82 21.10 -7.67
C PRO A 231 5.60 19.83 -6.84
N HIS A 232 5.32 19.97 -5.54
CA HIS A 232 5.03 18.82 -4.66
C HIS A 232 3.67 18.18 -4.97
N MET A 233 2.75 18.96 -5.56
CA MET A 233 1.41 18.51 -5.92
C MET A 233 1.35 17.83 -7.30
N LEU A 234 2.39 17.94 -8.13
CA LEU A 234 2.41 17.39 -9.50
C LEU A 234 2.09 15.89 -9.60
N PRO A 235 2.64 15.00 -8.74
CA PRO A 235 2.30 13.57 -8.82
C PRO A 235 0.81 13.32 -8.58
N MET A 236 0.21 14.05 -7.63
CA MET A 236 -1.23 13.97 -7.36
C MET A 236 -2.06 14.62 -8.46
N ALA A 237 -1.60 15.73 -9.05
CA ALA A 237 -2.26 16.31 -10.21
C ALA A 237 -2.29 15.31 -11.38
N GLY A 238 -1.18 14.61 -11.63
CA GLY A 238 -1.08 13.56 -12.66
C GLY A 238 -2.03 12.39 -12.43
N LEU A 239 -2.20 11.94 -11.17
CA LEU A 239 -3.22 10.96 -10.81
C LEU A 239 -4.62 11.45 -11.26
N GLN A 240 -4.96 12.69 -10.91
CA GLN A 240 -6.27 13.26 -11.22
C GLN A 240 -6.49 13.45 -12.72
N MET A 241 -5.43 13.71 -13.51
CA MET A 241 -5.52 13.72 -14.98
C MET A 241 -6.02 12.38 -15.52
N MET A 242 -5.49 11.26 -15.02
CA MET A 242 -5.88 9.92 -15.49
C MET A 242 -7.33 9.58 -15.13
N ILE A 243 -7.77 9.97 -13.94
CA ILE A 243 -9.15 9.82 -13.50
C ILE A 243 -10.08 10.69 -14.35
N ALA A 244 -9.69 11.92 -14.63
CA ALA A 244 -10.46 12.86 -15.45
C ALA A 244 -10.65 12.35 -16.89
N VAL A 245 -9.62 11.79 -17.53
CA VAL A 245 -9.74 11.19 -18.87
C VAL A 245 -10.78 10.08 -18.87
N THR A 246 -10.71 9.19 -17.87
CA THR A 246 -11.64 8.06 -17.76
C THR A 246 -13.08 8.55 -17.68
N GLY A 247 -13.35 9.52 -16.81
CA GLY A 247 -14.70 10.06 -16.64
C GLY A 247 -15.19 10.89 -17.84
N ALA A 248 -14.30 11.64 -18.49
CA ALA A 248 -14.63 12.45 -19.67
C ALA A 248 -15.02 11.57 -20.87
N VAL A 249 -14.26 10.50 -21.11
CA VAL A 249 -14.50 9.58 -22.23
C VAL A 249 -15.80 8.81 -22.03
N VAL A 250 -16.07 8.35 -20.81
CA VAL A 250 -17.33 7.66 -20.49
C VAL A 250 -18.53 8.62 -20.65
N ALA A 251 -18.40 9.87 -20.20
CA ALA A 251 -19.44 10.88 -20.37
C ALA A 251 -19.68 11.21 -21.85
N ASP A 252 -18.62 11.45 -22.63
CA ASP A 252 -18.70 11.70 -24.07
C ASP A 252 -19.31 10.53 -24.83
N GLY A 253 -18.88 9.30 -24.51
CA GLY A 253 -19.43 8.09 -25.09
C GLY A 253 -20.93 7.94 -24.81
N PHE A 254 -21.36 8.19 -23.57
CA PHE A 254 -22.77 8.14 -23.18
C PHE A 254 -23.62 9.16 -23.94
N ILE A 255 -23.16 10.41 -24.03
CA ILE A 255 -23.90 11.51 -24.68
C ILE A 255 -23.96 11.32 -26.20
N SER A 256 -22.85 10.85 -26.77
CA SER A 256 -22.76 10.54 -28.20
C SER A 256 -23.63 9.34 -28.56
N PHE A 257 -23.68 8.32 -27.69
CA PHE A 257 -24.61 7.19 -27.85
C PHE A 257 -26.09 7.61 -27.73
N MET A 258 -26.39 8.64 -26.92
CA MET A 258 -27.73 9.23 -26.85
C MET A 258 -28.10 10.08 -28.09
N GLY A 259 -27.18 10.25 -29.05
CA GLY A 259 -27.42 11.01 -30.28
C GLY A 259 -27.32 12.53 -30.11
N PHE A 260 -26.73 13.01 -29.02
CA PHE A 260 -26.57 14.45 -28.75
C PHE A 260 -25.30 15.06 -29.35
N THR A 261 -24.39 14.23 -29.88
CA THR A 261 -23.18 14.69 -30.58
C THR A 261 -23.25 14.24 -32.04
N ARG A 262 -23.05 15.15 -33.00
CA ARG A 262 -23.15 14.82 -34.45
C ARG A 262 -21.93 15.19 -35.29
N ASN A 263 -21.10 16.12 -34.83
CA ASN A 263 -19.97 16.65 -35.61
C ASN A 263 -18.65 15.91 -35.37
N THR A 264 -18.66 14.83 -34.58
CA THR A 264 -17.44 14.09 -34.23
C THR A 264 -17.67 12.59 -34.36
N ASN A 265 -16.90 11.93 -35.23
CA ASN A 265 -16.86 10.48 -35.31
C ASN A 265 -16.09 9.92 -34.11
N ASN A 266 -16.76 9.69 -32.98
CA ASN A 266 -16.23 8.99 -31.81
C ASN A 266 -16.95 7.63 -31.65
N TRP A 267 -16.47 6.75 -30.76
CA TRP A 267 -17.09 5.42 -30.60
C TRP A 267 -18.55 5.48 -30.17
N GLY A 268 -18.98 6.48 -29.40
CA GLY A 268 -20.37 6.64 -29.01
C GLY A 268 -21.30 6.97 -30.20
N THR A 269 -20.85 7.82 -31.13
CA THR A 269 -21.61 8.09 -32.37
C THR A 269 -21.72 6.86 -33.26
N ILE A 270 -20.65 6.06 -33.36
CA ILE A 270 -20.67 4.78 -34.10
C ILE A 270 -21.70 3.83 -33.50
N MET A 271 -21.77 3.75 -32.16
CA MET A 271 -22.77 2.94 -31.46
C MET A 271 -24.19 3.48 -31.68
N TYR A 272 -24.40 4.79 -31.68
CA TYR A 272 -25.70 5.41 -31.92
C TYR A 272 -26.23 5.09 -33.34
N ASP A 273 -25.37 5.26 -34.36
CA ASP A 273 -25.71 4.98 -35.75
C ASP A 273 -26.09 3.51 -35.93
N ALA A 274 -25.28 2.59 -35.38
CA ALA A 274 -25.54 1.15 -35.43
C ALA A 274 -26.84 0.76 -34.71
N PHE A 275 -27.07 1.31 -33.51
CA PHE A 275 -28.25 1.01 -32.71
C PHE A 275 -29.54 1.53 -33.35
N THR A 276 -29.51 2.77 -33.84
CA THR A 276 -30.66 3.40 -34.50
C THR A 276 -31.05 2.64 -35.77
N TYR A 277 -30.06 2.19 -36.53
CA TYR A 277 -30.30 1.40 -37.73
C TYR A 277 -30.87 0.01 -37.43
N ALA A 278 -30.29 -0.71 -36.46
CA ALA A 278 -30.80 -2.01 -36.04
C ALA A 278 -32.27 -1.96 -35.60
N GLN A 279 -32.69 -0.87 -34.94
CA GLN A 279 -34.08 -0.65 -34.57
C GLN A 279 -35.00 -0.44 -35.79
N GLN A 280 -34.53 0.22 -36.84
CA GLN A 280 -35.32 0.49 -38.05
C GLN A 280 -35.56 -0.79 -38.87
N LEU A 281 -34.59 -1.70 -38.91
CA LEU A 281 -34.71 -2.98 -39.62
C LEU A 281 -35.41 -4.08 -38.81
N GLY A 282 -35.53 -3.93 -37.50
CA GLY A 282 -36.10 -4.96 -36.62
C GLY A 282 -35.18 -6.16 -36.36
N SER A 283 -33.93 -6.14 -36.85
CA SER A 283 -32.91 -7.18 -36.65
C SER A 283 -31.67 -6.62 -35.93
N MET A 284 -31.47 -7.02 -34.67
CA MET A 284 -30.20 -6.73 -33.96
C MET A 284 -29.02 -7.55 -34.49
N ASP A 285 -29.32 -8.66 -35.18
CA ASP A 285 -28.34 -9.58 -35.76
C ASP A 285 -27.51 -8.95 -36.89
N GLU A 286 -27.92 -7.80 -37.43
CA GLU A 286 -27.22 -7.11 -38.51
C GLU A 286 -26.29 -5.98 -38.02
N ALA A 287 -26.27 -5.67 -36.72
CA ALA A 287 -25.49 -4.55 -36.18
C ALA A 287 -24.40 -4.94 -35.17
N TRP A 288 -24.29 -6.22 -34.81
CA TRP A 288 -23.34 -6.66 -33.78
C TRP A 288 -21.89 -6.36 -34.13
N HIS A 289 -21.50 -6.45 -35.41
CA HIS A 289 -20.13 -6.23 -35.89
C HIS A 289 -19.71 -4.76 -35.82
N VAL A 290 -20.67 -3.83 -35.70
CA VAL A 290 -20.39 -2.41 -35.48
C VAL A 290 -20.47 -2.07 -33.99
N LEU A 291 -21.50 -2.57 -33.29
CA LEU A 291 -21.81 -2.19 -31.92
C LEU A 291 -20.83 -2.80 -30.90
N ILE A 292 -20.47 -4.07 -31.05
CA ILE A 292 -19.57 -4.74 -30.11
C ILE A 292 -18.15 -4.15 -30.18
N PRO A 293 -17.52 -4.03 -31.37
CA PRO A 293 -16.17 -3.48 -31.45
C PRO A 293 -16.06 -2.02 -30.97
N SER A 294 -17.08 -1.19 -31.22
CA SER A 294 -17.10 0.21 -30.75
C SER A 294 -17.26 0.28 -29.23
N ALA A 295 -18.17 -0.51 -28.63
CA ALA A 295 -18.33 -0.59 -27.18
C ALA A 295 -17.08 -1.14 -26.47
N VAL A 296 -16.45 -2.16 -27.03
CA VAL A 296 -15.20 -2.76 -26.52
C VAL A 296 -14.07 -1.73 -26.60
N SER A 297 -13.95 -1.00 -27.70
CA SER A 297 -12.92 0.03 -27.87
C SER A 297 -13.05 1.14 -26.83
N LEU A 298 -14.27 1.67 -26.62
CA LEU A 298 -14.55 2.67 -25.59
C LEU A 298 -14.21 2.16 -24.19
N SER A 299 -14.63 0.94 -23.87
CA SER A 299 -14.42 0.32 -22.56
C SER A 299 -12.95 0.05 -22.28
N LEU A 300 -12.22 -0.53 -23.24
CA LEU A 300 -10.79 -0.80 -23.12
C LEU A 300 -9.98 0.49 -23.03
N PHE A 301 -10.38 1.55 -23.75
CA PHE A 301 -9.74 2.86 -23.64
C PHE A 301 -9.90 3.45 -22.23
N ALA A 302 -11.13 3.51 -21.72
CA ALA A 302 -11.40 3.99 -20.37
C ALA A 302 -10.68 3.13 -19.31
N PHE A 303 -10.68 1.81 -19.50
CA PHE A 303 -9.98 0.88 -18.62
C PHE A 303 -8.46 1.09 -18.63
N ALA A 304 -7.87 1.39 -19.78
CA ALA A 304 -6.44 1.65 -19.89
C ALA A 304 -6.00 2.84 -19.01
N PHE A 305 -6.73 3.96 -19.06
CA PHE A 305 -6.47 5.12 -18.21
C PHE A 305 -6.76 4.85 -16.74
N TYR A 306 -7.80 4.07 -16.44
CA TYR A 306 -8.07 3.62 -15.09
C TYR A 306 -6.92 2.80 -14.51
N LEU A 307 -6.36 1.85 -15.27
CA LEU A 307 -5.21 1.06 -14.84
C LEU A 307 -3.96 1.91 -14.60
N VAL A 308 -3.71 2.90 -15.46
CA VAL A 308 -2.60 3.86 -15.25
C VAL A 308 -2.81 4.69 -13.99
N SER A 309 -4.05 5.09 -13.69
CA SER A 309 -4.37 5.83 -12.46
C SER A 309 -4.02 5.04 -11.19
N ARG A 310 -4.21 3.71 -11.20
CA ARG A 310 -3.80 2.83 -10.10
C ARG A 310 -2.28 2.83 -9.91
N GLY A 311 -1.50 2.83 -10.99
CA GLY A 311 -0.05 2.98 -10.90
C GLY A 311 0.40 4.35 -10.42
N MET A 312 -0.29 5.41 -10.86
CA MET A 312 -0.01 6.77 -10.39
C MET A 312 -0.34 6.96 -8.90
N TYR A 313 -1.31 6.22 -8.37
CA TYR A 313 -1.61 6.21 -6.94
C TYR A 313 -0.40 5.74 -6.14
N ASP A 314 0.28 4.69 -6.60
CA ASP A 314 1.49 4.19 -5.94
C ASP A 314 2.64 5.20 -5.95
N VAL A 315 2.73 6.00 -7.03
CA VAL A 315 3.72 7.08 -7.16
C VAL A 315 3.40 8.25 -6.24
N ALA A 316 2.11 8.53 -6.06
CA ALA A 316 1.65 9.65 -5.24
C ALA A 316 1.58 9.34 -3.74
N ASP A 317 1.57 8.05 -3.34
CA ASP A 317 1.63 7.64 -1.93
C ASP A 317 3.10 7.48 -1.44
N PRO A 318 3.59 8.37 -0.56
CA PRO A 318 4.96 8.29 -0.04
C PRO A 318 5.22 7.02 0.79
N ARG A 319 4.19 6.39 1.36
CA ARG A 319 4.34 5.20 2.22
C ARG A 319 4.81 3.97 1.44
N ILE A 320 4.41 3.88 0.16
CA ILE A 320 4.78 2.76 -0.71
C ILE A 320 6.24 2.85 -1.14
N ALA A 321 6.72 4.08 -1.36
CA ALA A 321 8.14 4.35 -1.63
C ALA A 321 9.02 3.97 -0.43
N GLU A 322 8.61 4.31 0.81
CA GLU A 322 9.33 3.92 2.03
C GLU A 322 9.38 2.39 2.21
N ARG A 323 8.27 1.70 1.94
CA ARG A 323 8.21 0.23 2.05
C ARG A 323 9.13 -0.45 1.03
N ARG A 324 9.12 -0.04 -0.24
CA ARG A 324 10.01 -0.60 -1.26
C ARG A 324 11.47 -0.25 -1.02
N ALA A 325 11.77 0.95 -0.52
CA ALA A 325 13.13 1.33 -0.15
C ALA A 325 13.67 0.42 0.96
N ARG A 326 12.85 0.11 1.98
CA ARG A 326 13.19 -0.86 3.03
C ARG A 326 13.39 -2.27 2.45
N GLU A 327 12.51 -2.73 1.57
CA GLU A 327 12.64 -4.05 0.92
C GLU A 327 13.90 -4.16 0.04
N GLN A 328 14.24 -3.12 -0.71
CA GLN A 328 15.42 -3.10 -1.60
C GLN A 328 16.73 -2.95 -0.82
N GLN A 329 16.73 -2.14 0.25
CA GLN A 329 17.84 -2.05 1.19
C GLN A 329 18.09 -3.40 1.88
N ASN A 330 17.02 -4.07 2.32
CA ASN A 330 17.11 -5.41 2.89
C ASN A 330 17.65 -6.42 1.86
N GLY A 331 17.23 -6.35 0.60
CA GLY A 331 17.73 -7.21 -0.49
C GLY A 331 19.22 -7.03 -0.81
N LEU A 332 19.72 -5.80 -0.89
CA LEU A 332 21.14 -5.50 -1.13
C LEU A 332 22.02 -5.86 0.06
N LEU A 333 21.55 -5.60 1.28
CA LEU A 333 22.22 -6.02 2.51
C LEU A 333 22.32 -7.55 2.58
N LEU A 334 21.28 -8.28 2.15
CA LEU A 334 21.32 -9.74 2.05
C LEU A 334 22.35 -10.24 1.02
N GLN A 335 22.51 -9.58 -0.12
CA GLN A 335 23.51 -9.94 -1.14
C GLN A 335 24.95 -9.64 -0.69
N LEU A 336 25.19 -8.45 -0.13
CA LEU A 336 26.49 -8.07 0.44
C LEU A 336 26.87 -8.98 1.60
N ARG A 337 25.90 -9.32 2.45
CA ARG A 337 26.13 -10.20 3.58
C ARG A 337 26.36 -11.66 3.17
N ARG A 338 25.72 -12.18 2.12
CA ARG A 338 26.09 -13.49 1.53
C ARG A 338 27.53 -13.53 1.01
N ARG A 339 28.07 -12.39 0.55
CA ARG A 339 29.49 -12.30 0.14
C ARG A 339 30.44 -12.17 1.33
N LEU A 340 30.06 -11.42 2.37
CA LEU A 340 30.88 -11.23 3.57
C LEU A 340 30.87 -12.44 4.51
N LEU A 341 29.76 -13.19 4.58
CA LEU A 341 29.63 -14.42 5.39
C LEU A 341 30.47 -15.59 4.88
N LYS A 342 31.04 -15.53 3.66
CA LYS A 342 32.04 -16.50 3.20
C LYS A 342 33.40 -16.33 3.87
N VAL A 343 33.64 -15.21 4.55
CA VAL A 343 35.00 -14.79 4.98
C VAL A 343 35.19 -14.76 6.51
N ALA A 344 34.14 -14.76 7.32
CA ALA A 344 34.28 -14.68 8.78
C ALA A 344 33.29 -15.61 9.53
N ARG A 345 33.81 -16.65 10.20
CA ARG A 345 33.09 -17.49 11.16
C ARG A 345 33.84 -17.50 12.50
N PRO A 346 33.29 -16.97 13.59
CA PRO A 346 33.64 -17.41 14.93
C PRO A 346 32.58 -18.43 15.41
N GLU A 347 33.03 -19.60 15.86
CA GLU A 347 32.20 -20.61 16.51
C GLU A 347 31.85 -20.16 17.94
N ILE A 348 30.56 -20.09 18.28
CA ILE A 348 30.09 -20.03 19.67
C ILE A 348 29.11 -21.19 19.86
N SER A 349 29.50 -22.20 20.62
CA SER A 349 28.69 -23.38 20.95
C SER A 349 27.79 -23.11 22.15
N VAL A 350 26.48 -23.34 22.01
CA VAL A 350 25.50 -23.31 23.11
C VAL A 350 25.24 -24.75 23.58
N PRO A 351 25.21 -25.06 24.89
CA PRO A 351 24.98 -26.43 25.38
C PRO A 351 23.55 -26.91 25.08
N ALA A 352 23.41 -28.20 24.75
CA ALA A 352 22.13 -28.85 24.46
C ALA A 352 21.23 -28.91 25.70
N PHE A 353 19.98 -28.43 25.59
CA PHE A 353 18.99 -28.53 26.67
C PHE A 353 18.16 -29.82 26.53
N PRO A 354 17.91 -30.58 27.63
CA PRO A 354 17.06 -31.76 27.59
C PRO A 354 15.59 -31.41 27.29
N SER A 355 14.87 -32.37 26.70
CA SER A 355 13.51 -32.24 26.15
C SER A 355 12.45 -31.71 27.14
N PRO A 356 11.42 -30.95 26.69
CA PRO A 356 10.65 -30.02 27.52
C PRO A 356 9.50 -30.63 28.34
N LEU A 357 9.30 -31.95 28.32
CA LEU A 357 8.03 -32.54 28.79
C LEU A 357 8.03 -33.07 30.24
N SER A 358 9.10 -32.89 31.02
CA SER A 358 9.16 -33.41 32.40
C SER A 358 9.62 -32.43 33.47
N ALA A 359 9.94 -31.17 33.13
CA ALA A 359 10.38 -30.20 34.14
C ALA A 359 9.18 -29.53 34.81
N LYS A 360 8.59 -30.18 35.84
CA LYS A 360 7.82 -29.43 36.85
C LYS A 360 8.71 -28.29 37.35
N SER A 361 8.23 -27.04 37.27
CA SER A 361 8.96 -25.86 37.74
C SER A 361 9.26 -25.99 39.23
N GLN A 362 10.40 -26.58 39.59
CA GLN A 362 10.88 -26.63 40.97
C GLN A 362 11.49 -25.27 41.36
N LEU A 363 10.71 -24.19 41.31
CA LEU A 363 11.05 -23.07 42.18
C LEU A 363 10.64 -23.46 43.59
N GLN A 364 11.60 -23.58 44.50
CA GLN A 364 11.28 -23.70 45.92
C GLN A 364 10.52 -22.43 46.36
N PRO A 365 9.38 -22.56 47.06
CA PRO A 365 8.61 -21.42 47.57
C PRO A 365 9.51 -20.45 48.36
N GLY A 366 9.30 -19.15 48.16
CA GLY A 366 10.04 -18.09 48.86
C GLY A 366 11.43 -17.77 48.30
N ARG A 367 11.96 -18.57 47.36
CA ARG A 367 13.27 -18.30 46.74
C ARG A 367 13.17 -17.17 45.72
N ILE A 368 14.03 -16.16 45.88
CA ILE A 368 14.18 -15.05 44.93
C ILE A 368 15.25 -15.45 43.90
N ILE A 369 14.90 -15.33 42.62
CA ILE A 369 15.83 -15.59 41.51
C ILE A 369 15.71 -14.49 40.47
N GLN A 370 16.76 -14.30 39.68
CA GLN A 370 16.70 -13.43 38.52
C GLN A 370 16.23 -14.23 37.31
N ALA A 371 15.18 -13.76 36.65
CA ALA A 371 14.59 -14.42 35.49
C ALA A 371 14.13 -13.39 34.46
N THR A 372 14.02 -13.84 33.21
CA THR A 372 13.40 -13.06 32.15
C THR A 372 12.00 -13.62 31.86
N LEU A 373 11.00 -12.76 31.90
CA LEU A 373 9.60 -13.11 31.64
C LEU A 373 9.16 -12.58 30.29
N LEU A 374 8.44 -13.39 29.54
CA LEU A 374 7.83 -13.07 28.25
C LEU A 374 6.32 -13.22 28.36
N PHE A 375 5.60 -12.12 28.09
CA PHE A 375 4.15 -12.09 28.00
C PHE A 375 3.74 -11.84 26.55
N ALA A 376 2.95 -12.73 25.98
CA ALA A 376 2.46 -12.64 24.62
C ALA A 376 0.93 -12.64 24.61
N LYS A 377 0.32 -11.75 23.81
CA LYS A 377 -1.13 -11.67 23.62
C LYS A 377 -1.53 -11.51 22.16
N LEU A 378 -2.46 -12.34 21.70
CA LEU A 378 -3.09 -12.24 20.39
C LEU A 378 -4.34 -11.35 20.48
N HIS A 379 -4.51 -10.45 19.50
CA HIS A 379 -5.69 -9.61 19.37
C HIS A 379 -6.03 -9.36 17.88
N LYS A 380 -7.25 -8.91 17.59
CA LYS A 380 -7.67 -8.60 16.21
C LYS A 380 -7.07 -7.27 15.74
N SER A 381 -6.84 -7.16 14.44
CA SER A 381 -6.25 -5.96 13.81
C SER A 381 -7.18 -4.75 13.75
N SER A 382 -8.49 -4.92 13.92
CA SER A 382 -9.47 -3.84 13.94
C SER A 382 -10.60 -4.13 14.95
N PRO A 383 -10.99 -3.18 15.82
CA PRO A 383 -12.06 -3.37 16.79
C PRO A 383 -13.49 -3.25 16.20
N THR A 384 -13.64 -2.82 14.94
CA THR A 384 -14.95 -2.52 14.33
C THR A 384 -15.60 -3.67 13.55
N ASP A 385 -14.90 -4.78 13.30
CA ASP A 385 -15.52 -5.96 12.69
C ASP A 385 -16.05 -6.88 13.79
N VAL A 386 -17.26 -6.57 14.26
CA VAL A 386 -18.09 -7.48 15.05
C VAL A 386 -19.21 -7.97 14.14
N SER A 387 -18.87 -8.88 13.22
CA SER A 387 -19.89 -9.74 12.62
C SER A 387 -20.04 -10.98 13.50
N SER A 388 -21.28 -11.33 13.82
CA SER A 388 -21.69 -12.41 14.73
C SER A 388 -21.31 -13.83 14.26
N GLN A 389 -20.53 -13.97 13.19
CA GLN A 389 -19.95 -15.24 12.74
C GLN A 389 -18.50 -15.45 13.22
N ASP A 390 -17.90 -14.47 13.90
CA ASP A 390 -16.49 -14.47 14.33
C ASP A 390 -16.15 -15.41 15.52
N GLU A 391 -17.13 -15.93 16.24
CA GLU A 391 -16.86 -16.92 17.31
C GLU A 391 -16.36 -18.25 16.78
N ALA A 392 -16.51 -18.54 15.47
CA ALA A 392 -15.96 -19.74 14.86
C ALA A 392 -14.42 -19.75 14.82
N ILE A 393 -13.76 -18.60 15.00
CA ILE A 393 -12.29 -18.49 15.17
C ILE A 393 -11.84 -19.10 16.52
N ILE A 394 -12.78 -19.41 17.43
CA ILE A 394 -12.57 -20.09 18.72
C ILE A 394 -13.05 -21.55 18.65
N ARG A 395 -12.90 -22.25 17.51
CA ARG A 395 -13.12 -23.72 17.46
C ARG A 395 -11.95 -24.56 17.99
N SER A 396 -10.85 -23.93 18.42
CA SER A 396 -9.84 -24.55 19.28
C SER A 396 -9.14 -23.47 20.13
N PRO A 397 -9.75 -23.04 21.26
CA PRO A 397 -9.20 -21.99 22.11
C PRO A 397 -7.72 -22.27 22.44
N GLY A 398 -6.82 -21.32 22.19
CA GLY A 398 -5.39 -21.46 22.49
C GLY A 398 -4.57 -22.37 21.55
N LYS A 399 -5.14 -22.93 20.46
CA LYS A 399 -4.37 -23.73 19.48
C LYS A 399 -3.14 -23.00 18.93
N PRO A 400 -3.21 -21.72 18.50
CA PRO A 400 -2.03 -21.02 17.98
C PRO A 400 -0.86 -20.97 18.97
N PHE A 401 -1.15 -20.77 20.26
CA PHE A 401 -0.13 -20.75 21.30
C PHE A 401 0.32 -22.15 21.73
N ARG A 402 -0.56 -23.16 21.68
CA ARG A 402 -0.15 -24.56 21.89
C ARG A 402 0.82 -25.03 20.81
N ASP A 403 0.54 -24.69 19.56
CA ASP A 403 1.42 -24.99 18.42
C ASP A 403 2.75 -24.21 18.48
N ALA A 404 2.79 -23.10 19.23
CA ALA A 404 3.99 -22.29 19.45
C ALA A 404 4.82 -22.68 20.68
N ILE A 405 4.41 -23.67 21.51
CA ILE A 405 5.20 -24.16 22.64
C ILE A 405 6.63 -24.59 22.23
N PRO A 406 6.84 -25.30 21.09
CA PRO A 406 8.18 -25.67 20.64
C PRO A 406 9.09 -24.45 20.41
N ILE A 407 8.54 -23.31 19.99
CA ILE A 407 9.29 -22.07 19.75
C ILE A 407 9.85 -21.50 21.05
N ILE A 408 9.09 -21.57 22.15
CA ILE A 408 9.60 -21.15 23.47
C ILE A 408 10.63 -22.17 23.98
N SER A 409 10.33 -23.46 23.81
CA SER A 409 11.12 -24.55 24.36
C SER A 409 12.50 -24.67 23.72
N GLN A 410 12.63 -24.43 22.40
CA GLN A 410 13.92 -24.46 21.69
C GLN A 410 14.91 -23.39 22.21
N TYR A 411 14.41 -22.30 22.78
CA TYR A 411 15.22 -21.25 23.40
C TYR A 411 15.40 -21.46 24.91
N GLY A 412 15.12 -22.66 25.42
CA GLY A 412 15.25 -22.99 26.84
C GLY A 412 14.24 -22.25 27.73
N GLY A 413 13.14 -21.75 27.16
CA GLY A 413 12.05 -21.13 27.90
C GLY A 413 11.07 -22.16 28.45
N LEU A 414 10.51 -21.88 29.62
CA LEU A 414 9.44 -22.66 30.23
C LEU A 414 8.12 -21.90 30.13
N VAL A 415 7.15 -22.48 29.41
CA VAL A 415 5.79 -21.93 29.31
C VAL A 415 5.05 -22.18 30.62
N SER A 416 4.73 -21.11 31.36
CA SER A 416 4.10 -21.19 32.68
C SER A 416 2.57 -21.11 32.61
N HIS A 417 2.01 -20.45 31.60
CA HIS A 417 0.57 -20.26 31.46
C HIS A 417 0.18 -20.07 29.99
N ILE A 418 -0.90 -20.74 29.54
CA ILE A 418 -1.53 -20.51 28.23
C ILE A 418 -3.05 -20.36 28.44
N ASN A 419 -3.62 -19.30 27.89
CA ASN A 419 -5.06 -19.10 27.76
C ASN A 419 -5.45 -19.02 26.27
N ILE A 420 -6.71 -18.69 25.97
CA ILE A 420 -7.25 -18.55 24.60
C ILE A 420 -6.37 -17.63 23.73
N SER A 421 -5.92 -16.50 24.29
CA SER A 421 -5.22 -15.44 23.58
C SER A 421 -3.96 -14.96 24.29
N THR A 422 -3.53 -15.61 25.36
CA THR A 422 -2.32 -15.21 26.10
C THR A 422 -1.39 -16.40 26.34
N MET A 423 -0.09 -16.13 26.26
CA MET A 423 0.98 -17.06 26.62
C MET A 423 1.96 -16.34 27.55
N VAL A 424 2.39 -17.02 28.60
CA VAL A 424 3.43 -16.55 29.51
C VAL A 424 4.54 -17.59 29.56
N ALA A 425 5.76 -17.12 29.34
CA ALA A 425 6.97 -17.93 29.39
C ALA A 425 8.02 -17.29 30.28
N SER A 426 8.89 -18.12 30.85
CA SER A 426 9.98 -17.72 31.72
C SER A 426 11.30 -18.34 31.25
N PHE A 427 12.38 -17.56 31.32
CA PHE A 427 13.72 -17.95 30.88
C PHE A 427 14.71 -17.79 32.05
N GLY A 428 15.63 -18.74 32.16
CA GLY A 428 16.63 -18.77 33.24
C GLY A 428 16.15 -19.43 34.55
N ILE A 429 14.99 -20.08 34.54
CA ILE A 429 14.40 -20.77 35.69
C ILE A 429 14.67 -22.29 35.67
N ALA A 430 14.38 -22.95 34.53
CA ALA A 430 14.54 -24.39 34.32
C ALA A 430 14.76 -24.65 32.81
N PRO A 431 15.45 -25.75 32.40
CA PRO A 431 16.02 -26.83 33.21
C PRO A 431 17.36 -26.49 33.91
N GLY A 432 17.91 -25.29 33.68
CA GLY A 432 19.08 -24.79 34.39
C GLY A 432 19.02 -23.26 34.57
N ARG A 433 19.73 -22.75 35.58
CA ARG A 433 19.84 -21.30 35.78
C ARG A 433 20.72 -20.71 34.70
N LEU A 434 20.15 -19.82 33.91
CA LEU A 434 20.90 -19.08 32.90
C LEU A 434 21.30 -17.72 33.46
N PRO A 435 22.51 -17.22 33.13
CA PRO A 435 22.87 -15.84 33.39
C PRO A 435 21.78 -14.88 32.86
N PRO A 436 21.49 -13.77 33.55
CA PRO A 436 20.47 -12.81 33.13
C PRO A 436 20.68 -12.30 31.70
N GLN A 437 21.94 -12.15 31.27
CA GLN A 437 22.30 -11.75 29.91
C GLN A 437 21.82 -12.77 28.87
N ILE A 438 22.01 -14.07 29.15
CA ILE A 438 21.63 -15.16 28.26
C ILE A 438 20.11 -15.36 28.28
N SER A 439 19.47 -15.28 29.45
CA SER A 439 18.00 -15.40 29.53
C SER A 439 17.28 -14.24 28.84
N ALA A 440 17.80 -13.01 28.94
CA ALA A 440 17.29 -11.83 28.24
C ALA A 440 17.42 -11.97 26.72
N LEU A 441 18.59 -12.46 26.26
CA LEU A 441 18.87 -12.72 24.85
C LEU A 441 17.91 -13.77 24.26
N LEU A 442 17.79 -14.92 24.92
CA LEU A 442 16.96 -16.03 24.45
C LEU A 442 15.47 -15.68 24.47
N ALA A 443 15.00 -14.98 25.51
CA ALA A 443 13.62 -14.48 25.55
C ALA A 443 13.33 -13.52 24.40
N THR A 444 14.28 -12.64 24.07
CA THR A 444 14.14 -11.67 22.97
C THR A 444 14.08 -12.38 21.62
N HIS A 445 14.93 -13.39 21.40
CA HIS A 445 14.85 -14.22 20.19
C HIS A 445 13.52 -14.97 20.08
N ALA A 446 13.07 -15.58 21.17
CA ALA A 446 11.79 -16.28 21.22
C ALA A 446 10.61 -15.35 20.92
N GLY A 447 10.62 -14.12 21.45
CA GLY A 447 9.60 -13.11 21.17
C GLY A 447 9.52 -12.71 19.69
N LEU A 448 10.67 -12.52 19.04
CA LEU A 448 10.72 -12.25 17.60
C LEU A 448 10.25 -13.45 16.77
N GLU A 449 10.57 -14.67 17.20
CA GLU A 449 10.12 -15.87 16.47
C GLU A 449 8.61 -16.09 16.56
N LEU A 450 8.00 -15.71 17.69
CA LEU A 450 6.56 -15.71 17.83
C LEU A 450 5.90 -14.71 16.86
N LEU A 451 6.53 -13.56 16.59
CA LEU A 451 6.03 -12.62 15.57
C LEU A 451 6.10 -13.22 14.16
N ASP A 452 7.21 -13.89 13.82
CA ASP A 452 7.36 -14.56 12.53
C ASP A 452 6.33 -15.68 12.36
N TYR A 453 6.10 -16.47 13.41
CA TYR A 453 5.08 -17.51 13.45
C TYR A 453 3.67 -16.95 13.21
N VAL A 454 3.31 -15.84 13.87
CA VAL A 454 1.98 -15.21 13.67
C VAL A 454 1.85 -14.61 12.26
N THR A 455 2.95 -14.14 11.68
CA THR A 455 2.97 -13.64 10.30
C THR A 455 2.67 -14.76 9.29
N GLU A 456 3.29 -15.93 9.45
CA GLU A 456 2.99 -17.09 8.60
C GLU A 456 1.58 -17.64 8.87
N LEU A 457 1.14 -17.65 10.13
CA LEU A 457 -0.23 -18.02 10.49
C LEU A 457 -1.25 -17.09 9.80
N ASN A 458 -1.00 -15.79 9.74
CA ASN A 458 -1.85 -14.84 9.03
C ASN A 458 -1.86 -15.09 7.52
N ARG A 459 -0.76 -15.55 6.94
CA ARG A 459 -0.69 -15.95 5.52
C ARG A 459 -1.60 -17.13 5.22
N GLU A 460 -1.67 -18.12 6.11
CA GLU A 460 -2.59 -19.24 5.99
C GLU A 460 -4.04 -18.83 6.21
N ARG A 461 -4.30 -17.98 7.22
CA ARG A 461 -5.62 -17.43 7.53
C ARG A 461 -6.19 -16.58 6.39
N SER A 462 -5.35 -15.77 5.75
CA SER A 462 -5.73 -14.95 4.60
C SER A 462 -6.19 -15.81 3.41
N LYS A 463 -5.55 -16.97 3.17
CA LYS A 463 -6.01 -17.94 2.14
C LYS A 463 -7.41 -18.52 2.46
N GLN A 464 -7.79 -18.54 3.73
CA GLN A 464 -9.09 -19.01 4.21
C GLN A 464 -10.11 -17.87 4.39
N GLY A 465 -9.77 -16.63 4.00
CA GLY A 465 -10.63 -15.46 4.15
C GLY A 465 -10.80 -14.98 5.61
N LEU A 466 -9.94 -15.41 6.52
CA LEU A 466 -10.02 -15.05 7.94
C LEU A 466 -9.25 -13.75 8.25
N PRO A 467 -9.69 -12.96 9.25
CA PRO A 467 -9.03 -11.71 9.62
C PRO A 467 -7.65 -11.95 10.25
N ASN A 468 -6.75 -10.99 10.05
CA ASN A 468 -5.39 -11.02 10.60
C ASN A 468 -5.37 -10.83 12.11
N LEU A 469 -4.49 -11.59 12.76
CA LEU A 469 -4.17 -11.47 14.18
C LEU A 469 -2.92 -10.61 14.37
N ASN A 470 -2.94 -9.77 15.38
CA ASN A 470 -1.77 -9.03 15.85
C ASN A 470 -1.24 -9.69 17.13
N LEU A 471 0.09 -9.75 17.24
CA LEU A 471 0.77 -10.26 18.42
C LEU A 471 1.46 -9.12 19.17
N SER A 472 1.13 -9.00 20.45
CA SER A 472 1.79 -8.08 21.38
C SER A 472 2.66 -8.88 22.33
N VAL A 473 3.96 -8.57 22.36
CA VAL A 473 4.92 -9.20 23.28
C VAL A 473 5.54 -8.15 24.19
N GLY A 474 5.63 -8.45 25.49
CA GLY A 474 6.34 -7.69 26.50
C GLY A 474 7.35 -8.57 27.23
N ILE A 475 8.60 -8.13 27.32
CA ILE A 475 9.71 -8.87 27.94
C ILE A 475 10.33 -8.03 29.04
N ALA A 476 10.48 -8.59 30.24
CA ALA A 476 11.16 -7.91 31.34
C ALA A 476 12.09 -8.88 32.09
N THR A 477 13.25 -8.37 32.51
CA THR A 477 14.27 -9.10 33.26
C THR A 477 14.36 -8.52 34.66
N GLY A 478 14.28 -9.36 35.69
CA GLY A 478 14.28 -8.89 37.06
C GLY A 478 14.17 -10.00 38.08
N LEU A 479 14.06 -9.62 39.35
CA LEU A 479 13.90 -10.57 40.45
C LEU A 479 12.45 -11.07 40.52
N VAL A 480 12.29 -12.39 40.49
CA VAL A 480 11.01 -13.09 40.73
C VAL A 480 11.09 -13.89 42.02
N ARG A 481 9.98 -13.96 42.74
CA ARG A 481 9.81 -14.85 43.89
C ARG A 481 8.85 -15.97 43.51
N GLY A 482 9.27 -17.22 43.74
CA GLY A 482 8.40 -18.38 43.55
C GLY A 482 7.38 -18.51 44.67
N HIS A 483 6.15 -18.85 44.31
CA HIS A 483 5.10 -19.20 45.27
C HIS A 483 4.62 -20.63 45.06
N GLU A 484 4.16 -21.26 46.14
CA GLU A 484 3.48 -22.54 46.07
C GLU A 484 2.08 -22.36 45.46
N LYS A 485 1.71 -23.23 44.54
CA LYS A 485 0.44 -23.15 43.82
C LYS A 485 -0.71 -23.42 44.80
N GLY A 486 -1.35 -22.37 45.32
CA GLY A 486 -2.52 -22.50 46.20
C GLY A 486 -2.62 -21.51 47.37
N ASP A 487 -1.61 -20.66 47.60
CA ASP A 487 -1.53 -19.85 48.83
C ASP A 487 -2.26 -18.48 48.76
N THR A 488 -2.68 -18.06 47.57
CA THR A 488 -3.53 -16.86 47.39
C THR A 488 -4.52 -17.09 46.25
N ALA A 489 -5.80 -16.77 46.47
CA ALA A 489 -6.89 -17.02 45.52
C ALA A 489 -6.81 -16.24 44.19
N ASP A 490 -5.73 -15.48 43.95
CA ASP A 490 -5.67 -14.46 42.88
C ASP A 490 -4.37 -14.46 42.06
N THR A 491 -3.53 -15.50 42.15
CA THR A 491 -2.28 -15.56 41.36
C THR A 491 -2.32 -16.62 40.27
N SER A 492 -2.59 -16.20 39.03
CA SER A 492 -2.61 -17.05 37.83
C SER A 492 -1.22 -17.57 37.39
N PHE A 493 -0.15 -17.20 38.12
CA PHE A 493 1.24 -17.44 37.74
C PHE A 493 2.06 -18.00 38.92
N PRO A 494 3.03 -18.90 38.68
CA PRO A 494 3.87 -19.47 39.74
C PRO A 494 4.92 -18.50 40.32
N PHE A 495 4.92 -17.24 39.88
CA PHE A 495 5.90 -16.22 40.25
C PHE A 495 5.21 -14.89 40.60
N THR A 496 5.75 -14.19 41.59
CA THR A 496 5.36 -12.83 41.96
C THR A 496 6.57 -11.89 41.88
N GLY A 497 6.31 -10.60 41.65
CA GLY A 497 7.34 -9.56 41.61
C GLY A 497 7.03 -8.45 40.62
N ASP A 498 7.74 -7.34 40.77
CA ASP A 498 7.56 -6.14 39.94
C ASP A 498 7.86 -6.41 38.46
N VAL A 499 8.76 -7.36 38.18
CA VAL A 499 9.08 -7.82 36.82
C VAL A 499 7.88 -8.47 36.13
N VAL A 500 7.00 -9.16 36.86
CA VAL A 500 5.77 -9.76 36.30
C VAL A 500 4.83 -8.65 35.83
N ARG A 501 4.59 -7.66 36.70
CA ARG A 501 3.75 -6.50 36.39
C ARG A 501 4.34 -5.66 35.26
N THR A 502 5.67 -5.53 35.22
CA THR A 502 6.40 -4.81 34.18
C THR A 502 6.26 -5.50 32.82
N ALA A 503 6.53 -6.81 32.72
CA ALA A 503 6.36 -7.55 31.47
C ALA A 503 4.91 -7.53 30.96
N GLN A 504 3.94 -7.70 31.85
CA GLN A 504 2.51 -7.62 31.51
C GLN A 504 2.13 -6.21 31.03
N ARG A 505 2.63 -5.16 31.68
CA ARG A 505 2.34 -3.79 31.29
C ARG A 505 3.00 -3.39 29.98
N LEU A 506 4.23 -3.85 29.73
CA LEU A 506 4.90 -3.72 28.43
C LEU A 506 4.07 -4.38 27.34
N GLN A 507 3.59 -5.62 27.55
CA GLN A 507 2.71 -6.29 26.60
C GLN A 507 1.44 -5.47 26.32
N GLN A 508 0.82 -4.86 27.34
CA GLN A 508 -0.35 -3.99 27.17
C GLN A 508 -0.03 -2.74 26.35
N PHE A 509 1.12 -2.11 26.57
CA PHE A 509 1.55 -0.97 25.75
C PHE A 509 1.75 -1.38 24.29
N THR A 510 2.25 -2.58 24.02
CA THR A 510 2.37 -3.09 22.66
C THR A 510 1.01 -3.21 21.94
N VAL A 511 -0.12 -3.30 22.64
CA VAL A 511 -1.47 -3.31 22.02
C VAL A 511 -1.83 -1.93 21.46
N SER A 512 -1.33 -0.84 22.07
CA SER A 512 -1.51 0.52 21.55
C SER A 512 -0.66 0.82 20.31
N LEU A 513 0.31 -0.04 19.98
CA LEU A 513 1.02 -0.01 18.72
C LEU A 513 0.16 -0.75 17.69
N ASN A 514 -0.45 -0.01 16.76
CA ASN A 514 -1.44 -0.50 15.77
C ASN A 514 -1.05 -1.78 14.99
N SER A 515 0.20 -2.23 15.03
CA SER A 515 0.73 -3.39 14.29
C SER A 515 1.14 -4.59 15.16
N GLY A 516 1.06 -4.52 16.49
CA GLY A 516 1.77 -5.48 17.36
C GLY A 516 3.30 -5.30 17.30
N GLY A 517 4.04 -6.03 18.14
CA GLY A 517 5.50 -5.86 18.30
C GLY A 517 6.09 -6.55 19.53
N VAL A 518 7.38 -6.30 19.79
CA VAL A 518 8.09 -6.77 20.99
C VAL A 518 8.66 -5.57 21.73
N LEU A 519 8.20 -5.33 22.97
CA LEU A 519 8.77 -4.32 23.87
C LEU A 519 9.58 -4.98 24.96
N ILE A 520 10.74 -4.42 25.27
CA ILE A 520 11.61 -4.86 26.37
C ILE A 520 11.81 -3.75 27.42
N SER A 521 12.00 -4.16 28.66
CA SER A 521 12.35 -3.26 29.77
C SER A 521 13.78 -2.71 29.64
N GLU A 522 14.04 -1.59 30.31
CA GLU A 522 15.39 -1.00 30.41
C GLU A 522 16.41 -1.99 31.00
N GLU A 523 16.03 -2.75 32.02
CA GLU A 523 16.89 -3.78 32.61
C GLU A 523 17.23 -4.87 31.58
N THR A 524 16.24 -5.31 30.80
CA THR A 524 16.44 -6.31 29.74
C THR A 524 17.41 -5.80 28.67
N TYR A 525 17.25 -4.54 28.26
CA TYR A 525 18.17 -3.88 27.33
C TYR A 525 19.59 -3.78 27.91
N ASN A 526 19.71 -3.40 29.19
CA ASN A 526 20.99 -3.28 29.87
C ASN A 526 21.70 -4.63 30.03
N PHE A 527 20.97 -5.72 30.32
CA PHE A 527 21.54 -7.08 30.35
C PHE A 527 22.01 -7.55 28.98
N MET A 528 21.44 -7.04 27.90
CA MET A 528 21.85 -7.35 26.53
C MET A 528 22.92 -6.41 25.99
N LYS A 529 23.48 -5.47 26.77
CA LYS A 529 24.41 -4.42 26.29
C LYS A 529 25.57 -4.94 25.43
N THR A 530 26.09 -6.12 25.76
CA THR A 530 27.21 -6.78 25.05
C THR A 530 26.79 -7.42 23.73
N VAL A 531 25.52 -7.75 23.56
CA VAL A 531 24.93 -8.43 22.40
C VAL A 531 23.90 -7.56 21.66
N LEU A 532 23.80 -6.25 21.99
CA LEU A 532 22.88 -5.32 21.32
C LEU A 532 23.10 -5.28 19.81
N HIS A 533 24.32 -5.51 19.34
CA HIS A 533 24.63 -5.58 17.91
C HIS A 533 23.87 -6.70 17.17
N GLN A 534 23.27 -7.67 17.88
CA GLN A 534 22.43 -8.74 17.35
C GLN A 534 20.95 -8.33 17.17
N PHE A 535 20.56 -7.11 17.57
CA PHE A 535 19.20 -6.61 17.40
C PHE A 535 19.17 -5.15 16.98
N SER A 536 18.11 -4.78 16.27
CA SER A 536 17.78 -3.39 15.99
C SER A 536 16.73 -2.92 16.99
N PHE A 537 17.02 -1.82 17.70
CA PHE A 537 16.11 -1.26 18.70
C PHE A 537 15.52 0.08 18.26
N GLY A 538 14.21 0.23 18.39
CA GLY A 538 13.49 1.50 18.34
C GLY A 538 13.31 2.05 19.76
N ARG A 539 13.54 3.35 19.96
CA ARG A 539 13.31 3.99 21.28
C ARG A 539 11.87 4.50 21.34
N GLN A 540 11.08 3.97 22.28
CA GLN A 540 9.67 4.37 22.44
C GLN A 540 9.49 5.50 23.48
N GLY A 541 10.47 5.71 24.37
CA GLY A 541 10.48 6.80 25.34
C GLY A 541 10.37 6.33 26.80
N PRO A 542 10.43 7.26 27.77
CA PRO A 542 10.27 6.95 29.19
C PRO A 542 8.80 6.67 29.52
N VAL A 543 8.55 5.59 30.25
CA VAL A 543 7.22 5.14 30.68
C VAL A 543 7.18 5.12 32.21
N LYS A 544 6.22 5.83 32.81
CA LYS A 544 6.01 5.83 34.26
C LYS A 544 5.17 4.61 34.65
N PHE A 545 5.79 3.64 35.33
CA PHE A 545 5.08 2.51 35.91
C PHE A 545 4.50 2.89 37.28
N PRO A 546 3.27 2.47 37.65
CA PRO A 546 2.63 2.87 38.91
C PRO A 546 3.41 2.49 40.18
N TRP A 547 4.21 1.43 40.11
CA TRP A 547 5.02 0.91 41.23
C TRP A 547 6.48 1.39 41.19
N GLU A 548 6.83 2.28 40.25
CA GLU A 548 8.18 2.80 40.11
C GLU A 548 8.21 4.31 40.41
N SER A 549 9.19 4.76 41.18
CA SER A 549 9.34 6.18 41.53
C SER A 549 9.70 7.04 40.32
N GLU A 550 10.50 6.50 39.40
CA GLU A 550 11.00 7.19 38.21
C GLU A 550 10.49 6.54 36.91
N PRO A 551 10.26 7.34 35.84
CA PRO A 551 9.96 6.80 34.52
C PRO A 551 11.11 5.97 33.97
N LYS A 552 10.82 4.74 33.53
CA LYS A 552 11.82 3.83 32.95
C LYS A 552 11.79 3.83 31.45
N MET A 553 12.94 3.64 30.81
CA MET A 553 13.03 3.57 29.36
C MET A 553 12.43 2.27 28.83
N VAL A 554 11.68 2.35 27.73
CA VAL A 554 11.17 1.17 27.01
C VAL A 554 11.72 1.16 25.59
N PHE A 555 12.12 -0.04 25.16
CA PHE A 555 12.73 -0.26 23.85
C PHE A 555 11.87 -1.23 23.04
N GLU A 556 11.63 -0.90 21.79
CA GLU A 556 11.02 -1.77 20.80
C GLU A 556 12.12 -2.58 20.10
N VAL A 557 11.92 -3.88 19.98
CA VAL A 557 12.80 -4.77 19.22
C VAL A 557 12.24 -4.89 17.82
N VAL A 558 12.93 -4.29 16.86
CA VAL A 558 12.45 -4.13 15.48
C VAL A 558 12.82 -5.34 14.63
N GLU A 559 14.06 -5.83 14.71
CA GLU A 559 14.54 -6.95 13.90
C GLU A 559 15.78 -7.62 14.52
N ARG A 560 16.05 -8.88 14.16
CA ARG A 560 17.34 -9.54 14.43
C ARG A 560 18.41 -8.95 13.50
N SER A 561 19.42 -8.29 14.06
CA SER A 561 20.65 -8.00 13.33
C SER A 561 21.40 -9.32 13.17
N GLN A 562 21.53 -9.75 11.93
CA GLN A 562 21.68 -11.16 11.59
C GLN A 562 23.18 -11.59 11.70
N GLN A 563 23.84 -11.29 12.81
CA GLN A 563 25.05 -11.99 13.26
C GLN A 563 24.63 -13.23 14.06
N ILE A 564 24.54 -14.35 13.33
CA ILE A 564 24.54 -15.77 13.73
C ILE A 564 24.15 -16.06 15.20
N PHE A 565 22.91 -16.53 15.38
CA PHE A 565 22.59 -17.56 16.36
C PHE A 565 22.04 -18.75 15.57
N GLU A 566 22.93 -19.60 15.05
CA GLU A 566 22.54 -20.97 14.74
C GLU A 566 22.76 -21.75 16.04
N PRO A 567 21.70 -22.22 16.74
CA PRO A 567 21.91 -23.21 17.77
C PRO A 567 22.48 -24.43 17.06
N ASN A 568 23.74 -24.78 17.33
CA ASN A 568 24.34 -26.04 16.88
C ASN A 568 23.58 -27.21 17.52
N TRP A 569 22.45 -27.58 16.93
CA TRP A 569 21.93 -28.92 17.00
C TRP A 569 22.00 -29.49 15.59
N GLU A 570 22.56 -30.68 15.44
CA GLU A 570 22.22 -31.52 14.30
C GLU A 570 20.84 -32.12 14.60
N LEU A 571 19.75 -31.59 14.02
CA LEU A 571 18.52 -32.38 13.94
C LEU A 571 18.66 -33.19 12.67
N HIS A 572 18.71 -34.50 12.90
CA HIS A 572 17.96 -35.43 12.08
C HIS A 572 16.67 -34.78 11.57
N ARG A 573 16.64 -34.56 10.25
CA ARG A 573 15.49 -34.12 9.46
C ARG A 573 14.19 -34.60 10.11
N LEU A 574 13.40 -33.69 10.66
CA LEU A 574 11.98 -33.98 10.89
C LEU A 574 11.38 -34.29 9.50
N PRO A 575 10.62 -35.39 9.35
CA PRO A 575 10.08 -35.77 8.07
C PRO A 575 9.15 -34.66 7.58
N LYS A 576 9.31 -34.29 6.31
CA LYS A 576 8.36 -33.45 5.59
C LYS A 576 6.96 -34.01 5.86
N VAL A 577 6.07 -33.21 6.44
CA VAL A 577 4.64 -33.53 6.49
C VAL A 577 4.12 -33.38 5.08
N THR A 578 4.33 -34.43 4.30
CA THR A 578 3.68 -34.71 3.04
C THR A 578 2.52 -35.66 3.29
N SER A 579 1.38 -35.28 2.72
CA SER A 579 0.20 -36.10 2.42
C SER A 579 -0.93 -36.15 3.46
N ARG A 580 -2.11 -35.88 2.91
CA ARG A 580 -3.43 -36.30 3.37
C ARG A 580 -3.48 -37.80 3.59
N LYS A 581 -4.33 -38.17 4.55
CA LYS A 581 -4.93 -39.48 4.88
C LYS A 581 -4.24 -40.25 6.01
N THR A 582 -5.10 -40.94 6.76
CA THR A 582 -4.87 -41.90 7.86
C THR A 582 -4.43 -41.35 9.22
N LEU A 583 -5.43 -41.00 10.04
CA LEU A 583 -5.50 -41.39 11.46
C LEU A 583 -6.95 -41.32 11.94
N ALA A 584 -7.75 -42.24 11.39
CA ALA A 584 -8.93 -42.76 12.07
C ALA A 584 -8.47 -44.06 12.73
N SER A 585 -8.17 -44.02 14.03
CA SER A 585 -8.26 -45.14 14.98
C SER A 585 -7.47 -44.79 16.24
N GLN A 586 -8.16 -44.30 17.27
CA GLN A 586 -8.00 -44.66 18.68
C GLN A 586 -8.80 -43.68 19.53
N THR A 587 -10.11 -43.82 19.41
CA THR A 587 -11.05 -43.61 20.50
C THR A 587 -10.77 -44.64 21.59
N HIS A 588 -10.41 -44.20 22.80
CA HIS A 588 -10.94 -44.74 24.06
C HIS A 588 -10.49 -43.91 25.27
N TRP A 589 -11.23 -44.06 26.39
CA TRP A 589 -11.25 -43.32 27.66
C TRP A 589 -12.18 -42.08 27.68
N THR A 590 -13.51 -42.24 27.80
CA THR A 590 -14.34 -42.53 29.00
C THR A 590 -14.03 -41.65 30.23
N GLY A 591 -14.79 -40.55 30.38
CA GLY A 591 -15.81 -40.39 31.41
C GLY A 591 -15.45 -40.34 32.91
N ILE A 592 -16.11 -39.39 33.59
CA ILE A 592 -16.37 -39.23 35.04
C ILE A 592 -15.31 -38.39 35.78
N GLY A 593 -15.65 -37.32 36.53
CA GLY A 593 -16.95 -36.88 37.00
C GLY A 593 -16.99 -35.43 37.47
N ARG A 594 -18.22 -34.96 37.62
CA ARG A 594 -18.65 -33.71 38.28
C ARG A 594 -18.22 -33.70 39.75
N SER A 595 -17.78 -32.54 40.21
CA SER A 595 -18.32 -31.83 41.38
C SER A 595 -18.02 -30.35 41.22
#